data_AF-A0A423W350-F1
#
_entry.id   AF-A0A423W350-F1
#
_cell.length_a   1.000
_cell.length_b   1.000
_cell.length_c   1.000
_cell.angle_alpha   90.00
_cell.angle_beta   90.00
_cell.angle_gamma   90.00
#
_symmetry.space_group_name_H-M   'P 1'
#
loop_
_entity.id
_entity.type
_entity.pdbx_description
1 polymer ?
#
loop_
_entity_poly.entity_id
_entity_poly.type
_entity_poly.pdbx_seq_one_letter_code
_entity_poly.pdbx_strand_id
1 'polypeptide(L)'
;MARKLVSIRQVSGTKHIAGSSRLELATVDGWSCAIRSGTIAAGDLALFFEIDCFLPVQPLYLAPSNPIHLQRKTWRGHDGIHINTQMVGKDISQGVLLRLENFPEIEDKLGVLTREHGKEEGLKRAMEICFAQQLGVMKWELSTSETATKLGRFPAFIAKTDLTRIQDNSKESLFEEAEYRNTIWQESVKMDGSSMTVYFVRADFRWMKSLPRPHAPEASDRNLNSTAGKSRFGVCSREWDLVQDEKNRFWKAALDSQLPEKLAKVDRNVAIQGELVGSTINGNRHGYQKGEHEFFVYSMWDIDRQERFLPSLTEERTKSLGLKHVPVLGYVKLPDIARSHEDLLERAKGTHADGRKREGLVFKSVSDGRNFKVIANDYLLEHKE
;
A
#
# COMPACT_ATOMS: atom_id res chain seq x y z
N MET A 1 -8.35 28.42 1.35
CA MET A 1 -9.34 28.07 0.31
C MET A 1 -9.68 26.60 0.49
N ALA A 2 -10.97 26.21 0.49
CA ALA A 2 -11.35 24.80 0.60
C ALA A 2 -10.85 24.02 -0.62
N ARG A 3 -10.45 22.75 -0.43
CA ARG A 3 -10.00 21.86 -1.52
C ARG A 3 -11.14 21.63 -2.52
N LYS A 4 -10.86 21.70 -3.82
CA LYS A 4 -11.86 21.48 -4.89
C LYS A 4 -11.79 20.02 -5.33
N LEU A 5 -12.59 19.16 -4.70
CA LEU A 5 -12.57 17.72 -4.96
C LEU A 5 -12.81 17.37 -6.43
N VAL A 6 -13.69 18.11 -7.11
CA VAL A 6 -13.99 17.89 -8.52
C VAL A 6 -13.97 19.23 -9.25
N SER A 7 -13.09 19.41 -10.23
CA SER A 7 -12.94 20.68 -10.97
C SER A 7 -12.49 20.47 -12.41
N ILE A 8 -12.84 21.41 -13.29
CA ILE A 8 -12.31 21.43 -14.66
C ILE A 8 -10.82 21.79 -14.60
N ARG A 9 -9.98 21.01 -15.27
CA ARG A 9 -8.54 21.23 -15.34
C ARG A 9 -8.02 21.04 -16.76
N GLN A 10 -6.91 21.71 -17.04
CA GLN A 10 -6.18 21.50 -18.29
C GLN A 10 -5.03 20.52 -18.06
N VAL A 11 -4.87 19.57 -18.98
CA VAL A 11 -3.78 18.60 -18.95
C VAL A 11 -2.53 19.25 -19.55
N SER A 12 -1.46 19.32 -18.78
CA SER A 12 -0.22 20.00 -19.19
C SER A 12 0.71 19.10 -20.02
N GLY A 13 0.55 17.78 -19.92
CA GLY A 13 1.37 16.82 -20.65
C GLY A 13 0.98 15.37 -20.38
N THR A 14 1.45 14.46 -21.23
CA THR A 14 1.31 13.02 -21.03
C THR A 14 2.65 12.31 -21.18
N LYS A 15 2.83 11.19 -20.49
CA LYS A 15 4.04 10.36 -20.52
C LYS A 15 3.65 8.89 -20.58
N HIS A 16 4.31 8.11 -21.43
CA HIS A 16 4.15 6.65 -21.44
C HIS A 16 4.65 6.00 -20.13
N ILE A 17 3.91 5.00 -19.66
CA ILE A 17 4.30 4.20 -18.50
C ILE A 17 5.13 3.02 -19.00
N ALA A 18 6.36 2.89 -18.49
CA ALA A 18 7.24 1.77 -18.84
C ALA A 18 6.55 0.42 -18.53
N GLY A 19 6.55 -0.48 -19.51
CA GLY A 19 5.92 -1.80 -19.39
C GLY A 19 4.39 -1.82 -19.57
N SER A 20 3.75 -0.69 -19.93
CA SER A 20 2.33 -0.65 -20.25
C SER A 20 2.08 -0.08 -21.65
N SER A 21 1.42 -0.86 -22.50
CA SER A 21 0.93 -0.40 -23.81
C SER A 21 -0.47 0.22 -23.78
N ARG A 22 -1.14 0.18 -22.61
CA ARG A 22 -2.54 0.57 -22.46
C ARG A 22 -2.73 1.85 -21.64
N LEU A 23 -1.73 2.26 -20.87
CA LEU A 23 -1.82 3.36 -19.92
C LEU A 23 -0.69 4.36 -20.10
N GLU A 24 -1.04 5.64 -19.89
CA GLU A 24 -0.16 6.80 -19.83
C GLU A 24 -0.39 7.56 -18.52
N LEU A 25 0.56 8.41 -18.14
CA LEU A 25 0.40 9.37 -17.05
C LEU A 25 0.18 10.76 -17.63
N ALA A 26 -1.01 11.32 -17.39
CA ALA A 26 -1.31 12.71 -17.62
C ALA A 26 -0.83 13.56 -16.43
N THR A 27 -0.30 14.74 -16.72
CA THR A 27 0.03 15.76 -15.73
C THR A 27 -1.09 16.79 -15.69
N VAL A 28 -1.62 17.06 -14.50
CA VAL A 28 -2.66 18.05 -14.26
C VAL A 28 -2.27 18.87 -13.04
N ASP A 29 -2.04 20.17 -13.24
CA ASP A 29 -1.38 21.03 -12.27
C ASP A 29 -0.05 20.40 -11.77
N GLY A 30 0.01 19.99 -10.49
CA GLY A 30 1.14 19.29 -9.89
C GLY A 30 0.90 17.80 -9.64
N TRP A 31 -0.18 17.23 -10.17
CA TRP A 31 -0.57 15.82 -9.99
C TRP A 31 -0.26 15.00 -11.24
N SER A 32 -0.03 13.70 -11.03
CA SER A 32 0.06 12.71 -12.11
C SER A 32 -1.12 11.74 -12.01
N CYS A 33 -1.84 11.53 -13.11
CA CYS A 33 -3.02 10.67 -13.18
C CYS A 33 -2.85 9.63 -14.28
N ALA A 34 -3.06 8.36 -13.96
CA ALA A 34 -3.14 7.33 -14.97
C ALA A 34 -4.37 7.57 -15.86
N ILE A 35 -4.15 7.49 -17.17
CA ILE A 35 -5.17 7.58 -18.22
C ILE A 35 -4.97 6.42 -19.19
N ARG A 36 -6.02 6.05 -19.93
CA ARG A 36 -5.85 5.12 -21.05
C ARG A 36 -5.10 5.82 -22.18
N SER A 37 -4.16 5.11 -22.80
CA SER A 37 -3.39 5.67 -23.91
C SER A 37 -4.29 6.19 -25.02
N GLY A 38 -4.03 7.41 -25.48
CA GLY A 38 -4.77 8.07 -26.55
C GLY A 38 -6.16 8.61 -26.17
N THR A 39 -6.60 8.55 -24.90
CA THR A 39 -7.92 9.09 -24.52
C THR A 39 -7.91 10.58 -24.17
N ILE A 40 -6.78 11.11 -23.71
CA ILE A 40 -6.59 12.50 -23.27
C ILE A 40 -5.18 12.92 -23.68
N ALA A 41 -5.03 14.12 -24.26
CA ALA A 41 -3.78 14.69 -24.73
C ALA A 41 -3.41 15.98 -23.98
N ALA A 42 -2.17 16.44 -24.17
CA ALA A 42 -1.73 17.74 -23.67
C ALA A 42 -2.57 18.87 -24.29
N GLY A 43 -3.04 19.80 -23.45
CA GLY A 43 -3.92 20.89 -23.84
C GLY A 43 -5.40 20.61 -23.65
N ASP A 44 -5.81 19.35 -23.54
CA ASP A 44 -7.21 18.97 -23.33
C ASP A 44 -7.73 19.48 -21.98
N LEU A 45 -9.02 19.83 -21.96
CA LEU A 45 -9.77 20.06 -20.74
C LEU A 45 -10.42 18.74 -20.28
N ALA A 46 -10.28 18.45 -18.99
CA ALA A 46 -10.85 17.27 -18.37
C ALA A 46 -11.46 17.62 -17.01
N LEU A 47 -12.40 16.80 -16.56
CA LEU A 47 -12.87 16.85 -15.19
C LEU A 47 -11.92 16.05 -14.31
N PHE A 48 -11.25 16.76 -13.41
CA PHE A 48 -10.32 16.18 -12.46
C PHE A 48 -11.02 15.90 -11.14
N PHE A 49 -10.99 14.64 -10.72
CA PHE A 49 -11.41 14.19 -9.40
C PHE A 49 -10.16 13.96 -8.56
N GLU A 50 -9.98 14.78 -7.53
CA GLU A 50 -8.84 14.65 -6.63
C GLU A 50 -8.92 13.36 -5.80
N ILE A 51 -7.81 13.01 -5.14
CA ILE A 51 -7.81 11.99 -4.07
C ILE A 51 -8.86 12.32 -2.99
N ASP A 52 -9.27 11.35 -2.19
CA ASP A 52 -10.32 11.49 -1.18
C ASP A 52 -11.72 11.78 -1.74
N CYS A 53 -11.92 11.76 -3.06
CA CYS A 53 -13.27 11.68 -3.61
C CYS A 53 -13.88 10.29 -3.32
N PHE A 54 -15.11 10.28 -2.83
CA PHE A 54 -15.95 9.09 -2.74
C PHE A 54 -17.10 9.22 -3.73
N LEU A 55 -16.94 8.57 -4.88
CA LEU A 55 -17.86 8.66 -6.01
C LEU A 55 -19.07 7.75 -5.78
N PRO A 56 -20.30 8.17 -6.14
CA PRO A 56 -21.46 7.29 -6.14
C PRO A 56 -21.27 6.16 -7.17
N VAL A 57 -21.93 5.02 -6.96
CA VAL A 57 -21.89 3.90 -7.91
C VAL A 57 -22.74 4.25 -9.14
N GLN A 58 -22.08 4.56 -10.26
CA GLN A 58 -22.74 4.86 -11.54
C GLN A 58 -21.99 4.20 -12.71
N PRO A 59 -22.67 3.89 -13.84
CA PRO A 59 -22.05 3.24 -15.00
C PRO A 59 -20.81 3.99 -15.52
N LEU A 60 -20.86 5.33 -15.55
CA LEU A 60 -19.74 6.17 -15.96
C LEU A 60 -18.48 5.85 -15.15
N TYR A 61 -18.56 5.85 -13.81
CA TYR A 61 -17.38 5.62 -12.96
C TYR A 61 -16.89 4.16 -12.94
N LEU A 62 -17.73 3.22 -13.39
CA LEU A 62 -17.42 1.79 -13.47
C LEU A 62 -16.96 1.35 -14.87
N ALA A 63 -16.96 2.25 -15.85
CA ALA A 63 -16.64 1.90 -17.23
C ALA A 63 -15.21 1.33 -17.35
N PRO A 64 -14.99 0.21 -18.08
CA PRO A 64 -13.66 -0.39 -18.24
C PRO A 64 -12.63 0.53 -18.90
N SER A 65 -13.09 1.57 -19.62
CA SER A 65 -12.23 2.61 -20.20
C SER A 65 -11.63 3.55 -19.16
N ASN A 66 -12.21 3.59 -17.96
CA ASN A 66 -11.77 4.46 -16.89
C ASN A 66 -10.74 3.72 -16.03
N PRO A 67 -9.55 4.30 -15.81
CA PRO A 67 -8.53 3.73 -14.93
C PRO A 67 -8.90 3.88 -13.44
N ILE A 68 -10.18 4.13 -13.15
CA ILE A 68 -10.73 4.31 -11.81
C ILE A 68 -10.64 3.00 -11.04
N HIS A 69 -10.46 3.14 -9.73
CA HIS A 69 -10.58 2.08 -8.73
C HIS A 69 -11.91 1.32 -8.88
N LEU A 70 -11.91 0.17 -9.55
CA LEU A 70 -13.13 -0.62 -9.75
C LEU A 70 -13.63 -1.30 -8.46
N GLN A 71 -12.92 -1.14 -7.34
CA GLN A 71 -13.33 -1.70 -6.06
C GLN A 71 -14.40 -0.82 -5.40
N ARG A 72 -15.64 -1.28 -5.50
CA ARG A 72 -16.75 -0.77 -4.69
C ARG A 72 -16.43 -0.92 -3.21
N LYS A 73 -16.79 0.10 -2.42
CA LYS A 73 -16.63 0.13 -0.97
C LYS A 73 -17.90 0.66 -0.35
N THR A 74 -18.28 0.10 0.78
CA THR A 74 -19.29 0.67 1.66
C THR A 74 -18.58 1.56 2.68
N TRP A 75 -18.94 2.83 2.76
CA TRP A 75 -18.41 3.78 3.72
C TRP A 75 -19.53 4.62 4.30
N ARG A 76 -19.66 4.63 5.63
CA ARG A 76 -20.74 5.31 6.37
C ARG A 76 -22.15 4.97 5.85
N GLY A 77 -22.38 3.72 5.46
CA GLY A 77 -23.66 3.26 4.92
C GLY A 77 -23.90 3.60 3.44
N HIS A 78 -22.95 4.23 2.75
CA HIS A 78 -23.03 4.51 1.33
C HIS A 78 -22.10 3.60 0.53
N ASP A 79 -22.61 3.01 -0.54
CA ASP A 79 -21.79 2.33 -1.53
C ASP A 79 -21.20 3.32 -2.53
N GLY A 80 -19.93 3.17 -2.83
CA GLY A 80 -19.22 4.07 -3.74
C GLY A 80 -17.82 3.62 -4.08
N ILE A 81 -17.10 4.50 -4.74
CA ILE A 81 -15.72 4.27 -5.20
C ILE A 81 -14.82 5.32 -4.54
N HIS A 82 -13.84 4.88 -3.77
CA HIS A 82 -12.90 5.78 -3.12
C HIS A 82 -11.67 6.02 -3.99
N ILE A 83 -11.46 7.26 -4.43
CA ILE A 83 -10.24 7.71 -5.11
C ILE A 83 -9.13 7.90 -4.10
N ASN A 84 -8.05 7.13 -4.24
CA ASN A 84 -6.85 7.22 -3.43
C ASN A 84 -5.59 7.18 -4.30
N THR A 85 -4.46 7.58 -3.71
CA THR A 85 -3.12 7.43 -4.29
C THR A 85 -2.83 5.96 -4.59
N GLN A 86 -2.34 5.65 -5.78
CA GLN A 86 -1.94 4.31 -6.19
C GLN A 86 -0.64 4.29 -6.98
N MET A 87 -0.06 3.10 -7.12
CA MET A 87 1.03 2.86 -8.05
C MET A 87 0.50 2.32 -9.38
N VAL A 88 1.00 2.87 -10.49
CA VAL A 88 0.80 2.33 -11.84
C VAL A 88 2.18 2.14 -12.46
N GLY A 89 2.58 0.88 -12.64
CA GLY A 89 3.97 0.56 -12.93
C GLY A 89 4.87 0.99 -11.76
N LYS A 90 5.85 1.86 -12.03
CA LYS A 90 6.78 2.40 -11.03
C LYS A 90 6.52 3.87 -10.67
N ASP A 91 5.37 4.40 -11.05
CA ASP A 91 4.98 5.80 -10.86
C ASP A 91 3.68 5.90 -10.03
N ILE A 92 3.50 6.99 -9.29
CA ILE A 92 2.26 7.27 -8.55
C ILE A 92 1.20 7.86 -9.50
N SER A 93 -0.05 7.42 -9.31
CA SER A 93 -1.26 8.04 -9.84
C SER A 93 -2.12 8.57 -8.70
N GLN A 94 -2.52 9.85 -8.78
CA GLN A 94 -3.31 10.56 -7.77
C GLN A 94 -4.45 11.32 -8.40
N GLY A 95 -5.66 10.85 -8.13
CA GLY A 95 -6.87 11.37 -8.74
C GLY A 95 -7.23 10.64 -10.03
N VAL A 96 -8.26 11.14 -10.69
CA VAL A 96 -8.85 10.57 -11.90
C VAL A 96 -9.18 11.71 -12.85
N LEU A 97 -8.89 11.51 -14.14
CA LEU A 97 -9.30 12.41 -15.21
C LEU A 97 -10.36 11.74 -16.07
N LEU A 98 -11.48 12.42 -16.26
CA LEU A 98 -12.54 12.02 -17.18
C LEU A 98 -12.79 13.13 -18.18
N ARG A 99 -13.12 12.76 -19.43
CA ARG A 99 -13.41 13.75 -20.48
C ARG A 99 -14.66 14.57 -20.12
N LEU A 100 -14.63 15.87 -20.41
CA LEU A 100 -15.74 16.78 -20.11
C LEU A 100 -17.04 16.40 -20.80
N GLU A 101 -16.97 15.84 -22.01
CA GLU A 101 -18.12 15.31 -22.78
C GLU A 101 -18.97 14.28 -22.01
N ASN A 102 -18.42 13.66 -20.97
CA ASN A 102 -19.16 12.74 -20.11
C ASN A 102 -20.07 13.46 -19.10
N PHE A 103 -19.98 14.80 -19.01
CA PHE A 103 -20.68 15.65 -18.04
C PHE A 103 -21.32 16.85 -18.75
N PRO A 104 -22.41 16.64 -19.52
CA PRO A 104 -23.07 17.71 -20.29
C PRO A 104 -23.45 18.91 -19.42
N GLU A 105 -23.87 18.69 -18.18
CA GLU A 105 -24.24 19.73 -17.23
C GLU A 105 -23.07 20.63 -16.81
N ILE A 106 -21.84 20.14 -16.90
CA ILE A 106 -20.61 20.88 -16.62
C ILE A 106 -20.14 21.60 -17.89
N GLU A 107 -20.25 20.96 -19.06
CA GLU A 107 -19.97 21.60 -20.35
C GLU A 107 -20.90 22.79 -20.62
N ASP A 108 -22.20 22.63 -20.33
CA ASP A 108 -23.19 23.71 -20.44
C ASP A 108 -22.81 24.89 -19.55
N LYS A 109 -22.36 24.60 -18.31
CA LYS A 109 -21.93 25.65 -17.37
C LYS A 109 -20.70 26.39 -17.88
N LEU A 110 -19.71 25.68 -18.42
CA LEU A 110 -18.54 26.27 -19.07
C LEU A 110 -18.95 27.13 -20.27
N GLY A 111 -19.89 26.65 -21.09
CA GLY A 111 -20.43 27.37 -22.24
C GLY A 111 -21.13 28.67 -21.86
N VAL A 112 -21.95 28.67 -20.80
CA VAL A 112 -22.58 29.87 -20.24
C VAL A 112 -21.53 30.88 -19.80
N LEU A 113 -20.58 30.48 -18.96
CA LEU A 113 -19.54 31.37 -18.44
C LEU A 113 -18.66 31.95 -19.56
N THR A 114 -18.37 31.15 -20.58
CA THR A 114 -17.61 31.58 -21.77
C THR A 114 -18.38 32.62 -22.59
N ARG A 115 -19.70 32.48 -22.72
CA ARG A 115 -20.53 33.49 -23.41
C ARG A 115 -20.66 34.78 -22.62
N GLU A 116 -20.79 34.70 -21.30
CA GLU A 116 -21.00 35.85 -20.42
C GLU A 116 -19.72 36.67 -20.18
N HIS A 117 -18.56 36.01 -20.12
CA HIS A 117 -17.31 36.64 -19.71
C HIS A 117 -16.19 36.57 -20.76
N GLY A 118 -16.45 35.97 -21.92
CA GLY A 118 -15.44 35.65 -22.92
C GLY A 118 -14.70 34.34 -22.61
N LYS A 119 -13.98 33.81 -23.61
CA LYS A 119 -13.38 32.46 -23.55
C LYS A 119 -12.38 32.26 -22.41
N GLU A 120 -11.46 33.20 -22.24
CA GLU A 120 -10.38 33.08 -21.25
C GLU A 120 -10.89 33.24 -19.81
N GLU A 121 -11.58 34.35 -19.52
CA GLU A 121 -12.13 34.63 -18.19
C GLU A 121 -13.27 33.66 -17.83
N GLY A 122 -14.10 33.26 -18.80
CA GLY A 122 -15.14 32.25 -18.62
C GLY A 122 -14.57 30.88 -18.23
N LEU A 123 -13.51 30.43 -18.90
CA LEU A 123 -12.80 29.19 -18.53
C LEU A 123 -12.20 29.29 -17.13
N LYS A 124 -11.51 30.38 -16.81
CA LYS A 124 -10.92 30.60 -15.49
C LYS A 124 -11.98 30.52 -14.38
N ARG A 125 -13.13 31.17 -14.56
CA ARG A 125 -14.27 31.09 -13.63
C ARG A 125 -14.83 29.67 -13.53
N ALA A 126 -14.92 28.95 -14.63
CA ALA A 126 -15.41 27.56 -14.62
C ALA A 126 -14.44 26.62 -13.87
N MET A 127 -13.12 26.78 -14.06
CA MET A 127 -12.08 26.06 -13.32
C MET A 127 -12.08 26.41 -11.83
N GLU A 128 -12.68 27.54 -11.45
CA GLU A 128 -12.80 27.92 -10.05
C GLU A 128 -13.93 27.17 -9.30
N ILE A 129 -14.87 26.56 -10.01
CA ILE A 129 -16.03 25.87 -9.45
C ILE A 129 -15.65 24.45 -8.98
N CYS A 130 -16.20 24.04 -7.84
CA CYS A 130 -16.16 22.65 -7.38
C CYS A 130 -17.49 21.95 -7.68
N PHE A 131 -17.45 20.93 -8.56
CA PHE A 131 -18.64 20.20 -9.03
C PHE A 131 -19.02 19.00 -8.15
N ALA A 132 -18.35 18.80 -7.01
CA ALA A 132 -18.54 17.63 -6.16
C ALA A 132 -20.01 17.45 -5.69
N GLN A 133 -20.64 18.51 -5.19
CA GLN A 133 -22.03 18.45 -4.73
C GLN A 133 -23.00 18.14 -5.89
N GLN A 134 -22.78 18.77 -7.06
CA GLN A 134 -23.60 18.55 -8.25
C GLN A 134 -23.54 17.10 -8.74
N LEU A 135 -22.37 16.44 -8.61
CA LEU A 135 -22.16 15.06 -9.01
C LEU A 135 -22.41 14.03 -7.89
N GLY A 136 -22.87 14.47 -6.71
CA GLY A 136 -23.07 13.58 -5.56
C GLY A 136 -21.78 12.97 -5.00
N VAL A 137 -20.63 13.59 -5.26
CA VAL A 137 -19.32 13.14 -4.76
C VAL A 137 -19.15 13.58 -3.32
N MET A 138 -18.92 12.61 -2.43
CA MET A 138 -18.62 12.87 -1.03
C MET A 138 -17.12 13.02 -0.82
N LYS A 139 -16.72 13.74 0.23
CA LYS A 139 -15.33 13.74 0.70
C LYS A 139 -15.11 12.53 1.60
N TRP A 140 -14.26 11.60 1.19
CA TRP A 140 -13.74 10.56 2.06
C TRP A 140 -12.85 11.21 3.12
N GLU A 141 -13.12 10.95 4.39
CA GLU A 141 -12.26 11.38 5.49
C GLU A 141 -12.41 10.47 6.70
N LEU A 142 -11.33 10.36 7.46
CA LEU A 142 -11.33 9.69 8.75
C LEU A 142 -12.22 10.45 9.73
N SER A 143 -12.92 9.72 10.58
CA SER A 143 -13.59 10.32 11.74
C SER A 143 -12.57 10.84 12.76
N THR A 144 -13.00 11.72 13.67
CA THR A 144 -12.11 12.29 14.71
C THR A 144 -11.41 11.22 15.56
N SER A 145 -12.12 10.14 15.92
CA SER A 145 -11.55 9.02 16.68
C SER A 145 -10.52 8.24 15.87
N GLU A 146 -10.71 8.11 14.56
CA GLU A 146 -9.73 7.47 13.68
C GLU A 146 -8.49 8.33 13.47
N THR A 147 -8.65 9.64 13.29
CA THR A 147 -7.51 10.56 13.14
C THR A 147 -6.61 10.61 14.37
N ALA A 148 -7.10 10.22 15.55
CA ALA A 148 -6.28 10.10 16.74
C ALA A 148 -5.24 8.98 16.66
N THR A 149 -5.46 7.96 15.80
CA THR A 149 -4.58 6.77 15.72
C THR A 149 -4.03 6.52 14.31
N LYS A 150 -4.64 7.09 13.28
CA LYS A 150 -4.29 6.89 11.86
C LYS A 150 -3.98 8.24 11.21
N LEU A 151 -2.82 8.34 10.55
CA LEU A 151 -2.45 9.50 9.73
C LEU A 151 -3.10 9.45 8.36
N GLY A 152 -3.21 8.25 7.80
CA GLY A 152 -3.74 8.03 6.46
C GLY A 152 -3.57 6.59 6.04
N ARG A 153 -3.93 6.30 4.79
CA ARG A 153 -3.75 4.97 4.21
C ARG A 153 -2.28 4.56 4.20
N PHE A 154 -2.05 3.25 4.22
CA PHE A 154 -0.74 2.66 3.96
C PHE A 154 -0.10 3.29 2.69
N PRO A 155 1.19 3.71 2.73
CA PRO A 155 1.81 4.39 1.59
C PRO A 155 1.81 3.54 0.32
N ALA A 156 1.21 4.06 -0.76
CA ALA A 156 0.99 3.31 -1.99
C ALA A 156 2.28 2.79 -2.64
N PHE A 157 3.39 3.53 -2.49
CA PHE A 157 4.70 3.20 -3.02
C PHE A 157 5.43 2.06 -2.27
N ILE A 158 4.80 1.47 -1.25
CA ILE A 158 5.29 0.30 -0.55
C ILE A 158 4.38 -0.88 -0.90
N ALA A 159 4.95 -1.97 -1.42
CA ALA A 159 4.15 -3.15 -1.75
C ALA A 159 3.64 -3.86 -0.49
N LYS A 160 2.33 -4.13 -0.42
CA LYS A 160 1.72 -4.95 0.63
C LYS A 160 2.25 -6.38 0.62
N THR A 161 2.15 -7.04 1.77
CA THR A 161 2.75 -8.36 2.05
C THR A 161 1.75 -9.51 1.90
N ASP A 162 0.76 -9.33 1.03
CA ASP A 162 -0.27 -10.34 0.79
C ASP A 162 0.32 -11.52 0.01
N LEU A 163 0.06 -12.71 0.54
CA LEU A 163 0.51 -13.97 -0.04
C LEU A 163 -0.71 -14.79 -0.44
N THR A 164 -0.65 -15.41 -1.62
CA THR A 164 -1.61 -16.40 -2.07
C THR A 164 -1.46 -17.69 -1.26
N ARG A 165 -2.57 -18.37 -0.98
CA ARG A 165 -2.52 -19.70 -0.38
C ARG A 165 -2.08 -20.71 -1.45
N ILE A 166 -1.38 -21.76 -1.05
CA ILE A 166 -0.98 -22.81 -1.99
C ILE A 166 -2.17 -23.46 -2.72
N GLN A 167 -3.33 -23.53 -2.07
CA GLN A 167 -4.57 -24.05 -2.64
C GLN A 167 -5.12 -23.19 -3.80
N ASP A 168 -4.75 -21.91 -3.86
CA ASP A 168 -5.15 -21.01 -4.94
C ASP A 168 -4.26 -21.18 -6.19
N ASN A 169 -3.11 -21.86 -6.04
CA ASN A 169 -2.27 -22.24 -7.17
C ASN A 169 -2.80 -23.54 -7.78
N SER A 170 -2.77 -23.67 -9.11
CA SER A 170 -3.15 -24.93 -9.76
C SER A 170 -2.23 -26.04 -9.25
N LYS A 171 -2.84 -27.16 -8.82
CA LYS A 171 -2.15 -28.29 -8.18
C LYS A 171 -0.97 -28.85 -8.98
N GLU A 172 -1.05 -28.72 -10.29
CA GLU A 172 -0.09 -29.28 -11.26
C GLU A 172 1.15 -28.37 -11.42
N SER A 173 1.00 -27.05 -11.35
CA SER A 173 2.10 -26.13 -11.73
C SER A 173 3.34 -26.20 -10.84
N LEU A 174 3.19 -26.31 -9.51
CA LEU A 174 4.33 -26.22 -8.58
C LEU A 174 5.32 -27.39 -8.69
N PHE A 175 4.84 -28.57 -9.07
CA PHE A 175 5.64 -29.81 -9.11
C PHE A 175 5.86 -30.36 -10.52
N GLU A 176 5.13 -29.88 -11.52
CA GLU A 176 5.31 -30.29 -12.92
C GLU A 176 6.15 -29.28 -13.71
N GLU A 177 5.93 -27.98 -13.51
CA GLU A 177 6.61 -26.96 -14.30
C GLU A 177 8.05 -26.76 -13.83
N ALA A 178 8.97 -26.81 -14.78
CA ALA A 178 10.41 -26.69 -14.52
C ALA A 178 10.76 -25.37 -13.81
N GLU A 179 10.00 -24.31 -14.05
CA GLU A 179 10.21 -23.00 -13.41
C GLU A 179 9.96 -23.02 -11.89
N TYR A 180 9.08 -23.86 -11.36
CA TYR A 180 8.87 -23.99 -9.92
C TYR A 180 9.79 -25.05 -9.31
N ARG A 181 9.94 -26.20 -10.01
CA ARG A 181 10.78 -27.33 -9.57
C ARG A 181 12.25 -26.96 -9.40
N ASN A 182 12.79 -26.14 -10.31
CA ASN A 182 14.20 -25.76 -10.29
C ASN A 182 14.47 -24.52 -9.45
N THR A 183 13.41 -23.81 -9.02
CA THR A 183 13.54 -22.64 -8.17
C THR A 183 13.92 -23.05 -6.76
N ILE A 184 14.87 -22.30 -6.20
CA ILE A 184 15.22 -22.40 -4.79
C ILE A 184 14.31 -21.45 -4.01
N TRP A 185 13.72 -21.95 -2.94
CA TRP A 185 12.80 -21.24 -2.08
C TRP A 185 13.40 -21.09 -0.68
N GLN A 186 13.37 -19.88 -0.12
CA GLN A 186 13.50 -19.70 1.32
C GLN A 186 12.22 -20.24 1.97
N GLU A 187 12.36 -21.24 2.84
CA GLU A 187 11.30 -21.74 3.71
C GLU A 187 11.40 -21.06 5.07
N SER A 188 10.31 -20.45 5.54
CA SER A 188 10.25 -19.77 6.83
C SER A 188 8.94 -20.00 7.56
N VAL A 189 8.99 -19.93 8.89
CA VAL A 189 7.79 -20.06 9.73
C VAL A 189 6.89 -18.84 9.52
N LYS A 190 5.60 -19.10 9.28
CA LYS A 190 4.58 -18.06 9.32
C LYS A 190 4.26 -17.75 10.78
N MET A 191 4.72 -16.58 11.24
CA MET A 191 4.40 -16.09 12.57
C MET A 191 2.93 -15.63 12.58
N ASP A 192 2.22 -15.99 13.66
CA ASP A 192 0.85 -15.56 13.87
C ASP A 192 0.78 -14.25 14.65
N GLY A 193 0.62 -13.13 13.95
CA GLY A 193 0.58 -11.82 14.58
C GLY A 193 -0.19 -10.79 13.77
N SER A 194 0.34 -9.57 13.79
CA SER A 194 -0.18 -8.46 13.01
C SER A 194 0.91 -7.91 12.11
N SER A 195 0.65 -7.85 10.80
CA SER A 195 1.55 -7.26 9.83
C SER A 195 1.90 -5.81 10.22
N MET A 196 3.20 -5.56 10.29
CA MET A 196 3.80 -4.28 10.64
C MET A 196 4.81 -3.89 9.56
N THR A 197 4.74 -2.65 9.10
CA THR A 197 5.73 -2.07 8.20
C THR A 197 6.33 -0.83 8.83
N VAL A 198 7.66 -0.73 8.83
CA VAL A 198 8.38 0.47 9.23
C VAL A 198 9.12 1.01 8.02
N TYR A 199 8.97 2.28 7.70
CA TYR A 199 9.60 2.87 6.52
C TYR A 199 10.37 4.13 6.86
N PHE A 200 11.41 4.39 6.08
CA PHE A 200 12.13 5.65 6.05
C PHE A 200 12.20 6.15 4.61
N VAL A 201 11.93 7.44 4.41
CA VAL A 201 12.20 8.13 3.15
C VAL A 201 12.92 9.44 3.42
N ARG A 202 13.87 9.79 2.55
CA ARG A 202 14.66 11.01 2.62
C ARG A 202 13.82 12.26 2.33
N ALA A 203 14.32 13.41 2.74
CA ALA A 203 13.66 14.71 2.53
C ALA A 203 13.45 15.03 1.04
N ASP A 204 14.36 14.57 0.18
CA ASP A 204 14.36 14.77 -1.27
C ASP A 204 13.53 13.71 -2.01
N PHE A 205 12.86 12.80 -1.30
CA PHE A 205 12.07 11.75 -1.92
C PHE A 205 10.98 12.34 -2.82
N ARG A 206 10.96 11.90 -4.09
CA ARG A 206 10.09 12.44 -5.13
C ARG A 206 8.58 12.44 -4.80
N TRP A 207 8.14 11.53 -3.93
CA TRP A 207 6.74 11.44 -3.49
C TRP A 207 6.52 11.88 -2.05
N MET A 208 7.43 12.65 -1.47
CA MET A 208 7.30 13.16 -0.10
C MET A 208 5.96 13.89 0.12
N LYS A 209 5.46 14.61 -0.90
CA LYS A 209 4.18 15.34 -0.84
C LYS A 209 2.93 14.43 -0.86
N SER A 210 3.06 13.16 -1.23
CA SER A 210 1.93 12.21 -1.24
C SER A 210 1.64 11.63 0.15
N LEU A 211 2.55 11.81 1.10
CA LEU A 211 2.42 11.30 2.45
C LEU A 211 1.54 12.23 3.31
N PRO A 212 0.70 11.67 4.19
CA PRO A 212 -0.04 12.49 5.15
C PRO A 212 0.96 13.24 6.04
N ARG A 213 0.60 14.48 6.40
CA ARG A 213 1.39 15.24 7.37
C ARG A 213 1.25 14.57 8.74
N PRO A 214 2.35 14.33 9.47
CA PRO A 214 2.27 13.99 10.88
C PRO A 214 1.46 15.04 11.63
N HIS A 215 0.78 14.64 12.70
CA HIS A 215 0.23 15.60 13.64
C HIS A 215 1.37 16.46 14.20
N ALA A 216 1.10 17.74 14.45
CA ALA A 216 2.12 18.64 14.95
C ALA A 216 2.71 18.06 16.25
N PRO A 217 4.05 17.96 16.35
CA PRO A 217 4.67 17.42 17.53
C PRO A 217 4.33 18.28 18.76
N GLU A 218 4.00 17.66 19.89
CA GLU A 218 4.11 18.34 21.18
C GLU A 218 5.60 18.73 21.39
N ALA A 219 5.86 19.74 22.23
CA ALA A 219 7.17 20.41 22.32
C ALA A 219 8.38 19.49 22.63
N SER A 220 8.16 18.23 23.02
CA SER A 220 9.15 17.17 23.26
C SER A 220 9.62 16.41 22.01
N ASP A 221 8.93 16.49 20.88
CA ASP A 221 9.16 15.63 19.69
C ASP A 221 10.19 16.20 18.67
N ARG A 222 11.11 17.07 19.14
CA ARG A 222 11.99 17.87 18.27
C ARG A 222 12.94 17.09 17.35
N ASN A 223 13.03 15.76 17.50
CA ASN A 223 14.04 14.97 16.82
C ASN A 223 13.58 14.07 15.67
N LEU A 224 12.28 13.81 15.44
CA LEU A 224 11.92 12.73 14.49
C LEU A 224 10.88 13.00 13.40
N ASN A 225 9.97 13.98 13.49
CA ASN A 225 8.90 14.08 12.48
C ASN A 225 8.34 15.50 12.24
N SER A 226 9.20 16.50 11.97
CA SER A 226 8.72 17.84 11.55
C SER A 226 8.72 18.01 10.01
N THR A 227 7.54 17.99 9.40
CA THR A 227 7.32 18.15 7.95
C THR A 227 7.51 19.59 7.47
N ALA A 228 8.74 19.90 7.08
CA ALA A 228 9.14 20.66 5.88
C ALA A 228 10.67 20.60 5.80
N GLY A 229 11.22 19.88 4.81
CA GLY A 229 12.67 19.80 4.58
C GLY A 229 13.45 18.75 5.40
N LYS A 230 12.77 17.78 6.03
CA LYS A 230 13.40 16.63 6.72
C LYS A 230 12.83 15.30 6.21
N SER A 231 13.59 14.22 6.35
CA SER A 231 13.18 12.84 6.07
C SER A 231 11.92 12.45 6.86
N ARG A 232 11.24 11.39 6.43
CA ARG A 232 10.07 10.81 7.10
C ARG A 232 10.37 9.39 7.56
N PHE A 233 10.16 9.12 8.84
CA PHE A 233 10.07 7.78 9.40
C PHE A 233 8.62 7.48 9.78
N GLY A 234 8.05 6.38 9.30
CA GLY A 234 6.66 6.00 9.60
C GLY A 234 6.51 4.54 10.00
N VAL A 235 5.46 4.28 10.77
CA VAL A 235 5.08 2.94 11.23
C VAL A 235 3.65 2.68 10.79
N CYS A 236 3.45 1.56 10.09
CA CYS A 236 2.19 1.19 9.51
C CYS A 236 1.69 -0.13 10.10
N SER A 237 0.38 -0.19 10.31
CA SER A 237 -0.35 -1.46 10.30
C SER A 237 -0.53 -1.96 8.86
N ARG A 238 -1.23 -3.08 8.68
CA ARG A 238 -1.59 -3.62 7.35
C ARG A 238 -2.28 -2.61 6.41
N GLU A 239 -3.07 -1.68 6.94
CA GLU A 239 -3.91 -0.77 6.13
C GLU A 239 -3.66 0.72 6.33
N TRP A 240 -2.98 1.09 7.41
CA TRP A 240 -2.89 2.49 7.87
C TRP A 240 -1.46 2.87 8.24
N ASP A 241 -1.02 4.04 7.80
CA ASP A 241 0.10 4.78 8.41
C ASP A 241 -0.40 5.36 9.75
N LEU A 242 0.33 5.08 10.82
CA LEU A 242 -0.14 5.30 12.19
C LEU A 242 0.42 6.59 12.77
N VAL A 243 -0.39 7.26 13.58
CA VAL A 243 0.06 8.39 14.41
C VAL A 243 1.13 7.89 15.38
N GLN A 244 2.21 8.66 15.53
CA GLN A 244 3.25 8.38 16.51
C GLN A 244 2.69 8.45 17.92
N ASP A 245 2.70 7.32 18.61
CA ASP A 245 2.24 7.18 19.99
C ASP A 245 2.99 6.00 20.64
N GLU A 246 3.77 6.26 21.69
CA GLU A 246 4.54 5.23 22.40
C GLU A 246 3.66 4.19 23.09
N LYS A 247 2.38 4.49 23.30
CA LYS A 247 1.39 3.53 23.82
C LYS A 247 0.84 2.62 22.71
N ASN A 248 0.97 3.02 21.45
CA ASN A 248 0.62 2.18 20.32
C ASN A 248 1.67 1.08 20.15
N ARG A 249 1.24 -0.19 20.24
CA ARG A 249 2.13 -1.37 20.19
C ARG A 249 3.06 -1.42 18.97
N PHE A 250 2.64 -0.90 17.80
CA PHE A 250 3.48 -0.88 16.61
C PHE A 250 4.61 0.14 16.75
N TRP A 251 4.29 1.36 17.17
CA TRP A 251 5.28 2.40 17.43
C TRP A 251 6.20 2.01 18.58
N LYS A 252 5.66 1.47 19.67
CA LYS A 252 6.45 0.94 20.78
C LYS A 252 7.50 -0.07 20.31
N ALA A 253 7.09 -1.08 19.52
CA ALA A 253 8.02 -2.09 19.01
C ALA A 253 9.11 -1.48 18.11
N ALA A 254 8.78 -0.47 17.31
CA ALA A 254 9.74 0.23 16.46
C ALA A 254 10.76 1.03 17.27
N LEU A 255 10.29 1.74 18.32
CA LEU A 255 11.11 2.55 19.22
C LEU A 255 12.01 1.69 20.11
N ASP A 256 11.47 0.63 20.71
CA ASP A 256 12.24 -0.33 21.51
C ASP A 256 13.35 -0.98 20.69
N SER A 257 13.13 -1.15 19.37
CA SER A 257 14.12 -1.68 18.42
C SER A 257 15.10 -0.62 17.87
N GLN A 258 14.97 0.65 18.27
CA GLN A 258 15.75 1.80 17.77
C GLN A 258 15.73 1.90 16.24
N LEU A 259 14.61 1.51 15.62
CA LEU A 259 14.45 1.55 14.16
C LEU A 259 14.57 2.95 13.57
N PRO A 260 14.06 4.03 14.20
CA PRO A 260 14.22 5.36 13.63
C PRO A 260 15.67 5.77 13.47
N GLU A 261 16.51 5.59 14.50
CA GLU A 261 17.93 5.94 14.46
C GLU A 261 18.70 5.04 13.50
N LYS A 262 18.38 3.74 13.48
CA LYS A 262 19.00 2.77 12.58
C LYS A 262 18.71 3.10 11.11
N LEU A 263 17.46 3.38 10.75
CA LEU A 263 17.08 3.69 9.37
C LEU A 263 17.57 5.06 8.93
N ALA A 264 17.58 6.06 9.81
CA ALA A 264 18.16 7.36 9.52
C ALA A 264 19.65 7.26 9.18
N LYS A 265 20.41 6.38 9.84
CA LYS A 265 21.83 6.12 9.53
C LYS A 265 22.04 5.40 8.20
N VAL A 266 21.08 4.59 7.76
CA VAL A 266 21.13 3.92 6.44
C VAL A 266 20.93 4.93 5.31
N ASP A 267 20.14 5.98 5.55
CA ASP A 267 19.87 7.09 4.62
C ASP A 267 19.42 6.64 3.21
N ARG A 268 18.49 5.67 3.19
CA ARG A 268 17.89 5.14 1.95
C ARG A 268 16.38 5.05 2.08
N ASN A 269 15.68 5.24 0.97
CA ASN A 269 14.23 5.05 0.90
C ASN A 269 13.93 3.54 0.97
N VAL A 270 13.53 3.05 2.15
CA VAL A 270 13.35 1.62 2.41
C VAL A 270 12.17 1.37 3.34
N ALA A 271 11.51 0.23 3.16
CA ALA A 271 10.54 -0.29 4.12
C ALA A 271 10.95 -1.68 4.61
N ILE A 272 10.93 -1.87 5.94
CA ILE A 272 11.09 -3.16 6.61
C ILE A 272 9.70 -3.69 6.92
N GLN A 273 9.43 -4.92 6.51
CA GLN A 273 8.13 -5.57 6.67
C GLN A 273 8.30 -6.85 7.49
N GLY A 274 7.43 -7.00 8.47
CA GLY A 274 7.50 -8.09 9.42
C GLY A 274 6.18 -8.35 10.12
N GLU A 275 6.23 -9.31 11.02
CA GLU A 275 5.10 -9.69 11.86
C GLU A 275 5.35 -9.19 13.29
N LEU A 276 4.43 -8.40 13.81
CA LEU A 276 4.40 -8.05 15.22
C LEU A 276 3.59 -9.10 15.97
N VAL A 277 4.24 -9.82 16.87
CA VAL A 277 3.59 -10.77 17.79
C VAL A 277 3.65 -10.22 19.21
N GLY A 278 2.77 -10.68 20.10
CA GLY A 278 2.84 -10.25 21.49
C GLY A 278 1.59 -10.54 22.29
N SER A 279 1.65 -10.13 23.55
CA SER A 279 0.64 -10.44 24.58
C SER A 279 -0.77 -9.95 24.32
N THR A 280 -0.93 -8.98 23.41
CA THR A 280 -2.24 -8.41 23.05
C THR A 280 -2.67 -8.74 21.61
N ILE A 281 -1.93 -9.62 20.92
CA ILE A 281 -2.13 -9.95 19.50
C ILE A 281 -2.56 -11.41 19.36
N ASN A 282 -3.62 -11.64 18.57
CA ASN A 282 -4.14 -12.97 18.20
C ASN A 282 -4.21 -13.95 19.38
N GLY A 283 -4.76 -13.50 20.52
CA GLY A 283 -4.94 -14.33 21.72
C GLY A 283 -3.64 -14.71 22.44
N ASN A 284 -2.51 -14.04 22.14
CA ASN A 284 -1.19 -14.35 22.68
C ASN A 284 -0.78 -15.82 22.46
N ARG A 285 -1.06 -16.36 21.26
CA ARG A 285 -0.70 -17.73 20.87
C ARG A 285 0.81 -17.98 20.95
N HIS A 286 1.64 -16.93 21.01
CA HIS A 286 3.09 -17.01 21.23
C HIS A 286 3.54 -16.86 22.69
N GLY A 287 2.63 -16.79 23.67
CA GLY A 287 2.98 -16.89 25.10
C GLY A 287 3.85 -15.76 25.67
N TYR A 288 3.78 -14.54 25.12
CA TYR A 288 4.52 -13.38 25.61
C TYR A 288 3.99 -12.89 26.97
N GLN A 289 4.86 -12.30 27.80
CA GLN A 289 4.41 -11.71 29.06
C GLN A 289 3.56 -10.46 28.79
N LYS A 290 2.70 -10.10 29.74
CA LYS A 290 1.79 -8.97 29.61
C LYS A 290 2.55 -7.67 29.29
N GLY A 291 2.22 -7.06 28.15
CA GLY A 291 2.84 -5.83 27.66
C GLY A 291 3.98 -6.07 26.66
N GLU A 292 4.54 -7.28 26.60
CA GLU A 292 5.62 -7.61 25.69
C GLU A 292 5.10 -7.87 24.28
N HIS A 293 5.87 -7.35 23.31
CA HIS A 293 5.66 -7.51 21.89
C HIS A 293 7.02 -7.62 21.21
N GLU A 294 7.05 -8.30 20.08
CA GLU A 294 8.28 -8.53 19.34
C GLU A 294 8.03 -8.51 17.83
N PHE A 295 8.93 -7.86 17.11
CA PHE A 295 8.84 -7.67 15.66
C PHE A 295 9.79 -8.62 14.93
N PHE A 296 9.24 -9.49 14.09
CA PHE A 296 9.98 -10.45 13.28
C PHE A 296 9.95 -10.04 11.81
N VAL A 297 11.08 -9.60 11.28
CA VAL A 297 11.22 -9.22 9.87
C VAL A 297 11.07 -10.44 8.98
N TYR A 298 10.35 -10.30 7.87
CA TYR A 298 10.27 -11.31 6.81
C TYR A 298 10.54 -10.78 5.41
N SER A 299 10.52 -9.46 5.18
CA SER A 299 10.77 -8.85 3.88
C SER A 299 11.27 -7.42 4.02
N MET A 300 11.99 -6.93 3.01
CA MET A 300 12.32 -5.53 2.84
C MET A 300 11.97 -5.08 1.42
N TRP A 301 11.59 -3.82 1.28
CA TRP A 301 11.17 -3.20 0.04
C TRP A 301 12.07 -2.01 -0.29
N ASP A 302 12.69 -2.05 -1.46
CA ASP A 302 13.41 -0.91 -2.04
C ASP A 302 12.40 0.08 -2.61
N ILE A 303 12.19 1.21 -1.93
CA ILE A 303 11.21 2.20 -2.36
C ILE A 303 11.66 2.89 -3.65
N ASP A 304 12.97 3.10 -3.85
CA ASP A 304 13.47 3.77 -5.06
C ASP A 304 13.35 2.88 -6.29
N ARG A 305 13.71 1.60 -6.15
CA ARG A 305 13.67 0.64 -7.26
C ARG A 305 12.29 0.03 -7.50
N GLN A 306 11.39 0.17 -6.52
CA GLN A 306 10.07 -0.47 -6.50
C GLN A 306 10.18 -1.99 -6.65
N GLU A 307 11.04 -2.62 -5.83
CA GLU A 307 11.29 -4.06 -5.84
C GLU A 307 11.52 -4.62 -4.44
N ARG A 308 11.19 -5.91 -4.25
CA ARG A 308 11.51 -6.63 -3.00
C ARG A 308 12.98 -6.97 -2.99
N PHE A 309 13.60 -6.88 -1.81
CA PHE A 309 14.92 -7.46 -1.60
C PHE A 309 14.82 -8.99 -1.72
N LEU A 310 15.90 -9.60 -2.20
CA LEU A 310 16.04 -11.06 -2.18
C LEU A 310 15.99 -11.56 -0.72
N PRO A 311 15.54 -12.81 -0.48
CA PRO A 311 15.45 -13.37 0.87
C PRO A 311 16.77 -13.31 1.64
N SER A 312 17.89 -13.69 1.01
CA SER A 312 19.22 -13.68 1.63
C SER A 312 19.68 -12.27 2.03
N LEU A 313 19.45 -11.28 1.16
CA LEU A 313 19.77 -9.88 1.46
C LEU A 313 18.88 -9.35 2.59
N THR A 314 17.61 -9.77 2.65
CA THR A 314 16.71 -9.43 3.76
C THR A 314 17.24 -9.96 5.09
N GLU A 315 17.67 -11.22 5.15
CA GLU A 315 18.27 -11.83 6.34
C GLU A 315 19.55 -11.11 6.77
N GLU A 316 20.47 -10.88 5.83
CA GLU A 316 21.73 -10.15 6.06
C GLU A 316 21.46 -8.77 6.66
N ARG A 317 20.55 -8.00 6.04
CA ARG A 317 20.21 -6.65 6.49
C ARG A 317 19.54 -6.66 7.85
N THR A 318 18.62 -7.60 8.09
CA THR A 318 17.96 -7.78 9.38
C THR A 318 18.99 -8.02 10.49
N LYS A 319 19.94 -8.93 10.24
CA LYS A 319 21.04 -9.21 11.17
C LYS A 319 21.93 -7.99 11.40
N SER A 320 22.29 -7.26 10.33
CA SER A 320 23.13 -6.06 10.44
C SER A 320 22.47 -4.94 11.25
N LEU A 321 21.13 -4.89 11.27
CA LEU A 321 20.35 -3.95 12.06
C LEU A 321 20.08 -4.45 13.48
N GLY A 322 20.55 -5.65 13.85
CA GLY A 322 20.28 -6.27 15.15
C GLY A 322 18.78 -6.50 15.39
N LEU A 323 18.03 -6.82 14.35
CA LEU A 323 16.59 -7.13 14.41
C LEU A 323 16.38 -8.64 14.39
N LYS A 324 15.22 -9.09 14.87
CA LYS A 324 14.80 -10.48 14.74
C LYS A 324 14.21 -10.72 13.35
N HIS A 325 14.60 -11.82 12.73
CA HIS A 325 14.00 -12.32 11.51
C HIS A 325 13.03 -13.46 11.87
N VAL A 326 11.96 -13.67 11.09
CA VAL A 326 11.15 -14.88 11.22
C VAL A 326 12.03 -16.13 11.13
N PRO A 327 11.73 -17.23 11.85
CA PRO A 327 12.56 -18.43 11.78
C PRO A 327 12.66 -18.96 10.34
N VAL A 328 13.88 -19.00 9.80
CA VAL A 328 14.18 -19.57 8.49
C VAL A 328 14.57 -21.03 8.69
N LEU A 329 13.88 -21.94 8.02
CA LEU A 329 14.10 -23.38 8.11
C LEU A 329 15.15 -23.86 7.11
N GLY A 330 15.32 -23.13 6.00
CA GLY A 330 16.36 -23.41 5.02
C GLY A 330 16.01 -22.89 3.63
N TYR A 331 16.84 -23.31 2.68
CA TYR A 331 16.72 -23.02 1.26
C TYR A 331 16.58 -24.35 0.52
N VAL A 332 15.44 -24.55 -0.13
CA VAL A 332 15.03 -25.86 -0.64
C VAL A 332 14.47 -25.74 -2.05
N LYS A 333 14.58 -26.80 -2.84
CA LYS A 333 13.69 -27.00 -3.99
C LYS A 333 12.47 -27.78 -3.51
N LEU A 334 11.29 -27.45 -4.03
CA LEU A 334 10.05 -28.12 -3.62
C LEU A 334 10.12 -29.66 -3.79
N PRO A 335 10.67 -30.22 -4.89
CA PRO A 335 10.80 -31.67 -5.06
C PRO A 335 11.66 -32.37 -4.02
N ASP A 336 12.56 -31.65 -3.33
CA ASP A 336 13.42 -32.22 -2.30
C ASP A 336 12.67 -32.43 -0.96
N ILE A 337 11.54 -31.73 -0.77
CA ILE A 337 10.80 -31.71 0.50
C ILE A 337 9.34 -32.16 0.40
N ALA A 338 8.79 -32.27 -0.82
CA ALA A 338 7.40 -32.63 -1.07
C ALA A 338 7.21 -33.16 -2.49
N ARG A 339 6.18 -34.00 -2.70
CA ARG A 339 5.74 -34.49 -4.01
C ARG A 339 4.36 -33.99 -4.41
N SER A 340 3.64 -33.35 -3.48
CA SER A 340 2.27 -32.86 -3.66
C SER A 340 1.98 -31.64 -2.78
N HIS A 341 0.84 -30.98 -3.02
CA HIS A 341 0.34 -29.95 -2.12
C HIS A 341 0.00 -30.51 -0.73
N GLU A 342 -0.52 -31.74 -0.68
CA GLU A 342 -0.84 -32.44 0.54
C GLU A 342 0.42 -32.68 1.41
N ASP A 343 1.55 -33.01 0.79
CA ASP A 343 2.84 -33.13 1.50
C ASP A 343 3.29 -31.79 2.09
N LEU A 344 3.10 -30.69 1.36
CA LEU A 344 3.41 -29.35 1.87
C LEU A 344 2.47 -28.93 3.00
N LEU A 345 1.20 -29.30 2.95
CA LEU A 345 0.23 -29.06 4.03
C LEU A 345 0.60 -29.86 5.29
N GLU A 346 1.03 -31.11 5.13
CA GLU A 346 1.54 -31.92 6.24
C GLU A 346 2.82 -31.29 6.82
N ARG A 347 3.75 -30.87 5.95
CA ARG A 347 4.97 -30.17 6.35
C ARG A 347 4.69 -28.86 7.07
N ALA A 348 3.61 -28.14 6.72
CA ALA A 348 3.25 -26.90 7.41
C ALA A 348 2.87 -27.14 8.87
N LYS A 349 2.33 -28.31 9.20
CA LYS A 349 2.15 -28.73 10.60
C LYS A 349 3.50 -28.77 11.30
N GLY A 350 3.53 -28.37 12.55
CA GLY A 350 4.77 -28.35 13.33
C GLY A 350 4.69 -27.36 14.48
N THR A 351 5.77 -27.27 15.23
CA THR A 351 5.85 -26.44 16.42
C THR A 351 7.01 -25.46 16.34
N HIS A 352 6.88 -24.37 17.09
CA HIS A 352 7.99 -23.52 17.48
C HIS A 352 8.90 -24.28 18.46
N ALA A 353 10.09 -23.74 18.74
CA ALA A 353 11.07 -24.36 19.65
C ALA A 353 10.52 -24.59 21.08
N ASP A 354 9.52 -23.80 21.48
CA ASP A 354 8.83 -23.89 22.76
C ASP A 354 7.65 -24.89 22.79
N GLY A 355 7.43 -25.62 21.70
CA GLY A 355 6.39 -26.65 21.59
C GLY A 355 5.01 -26.15 21.16
N ARG A 356 4.78 -24.83 21.06
CA ARG A 356 3.50 -24.29 20.54
C ARG A 356 3.39 -24.56 19.04
N LYS A 357 2.19 -24.85 18.54
CA LYS A 357 1.96 -25.05 17.10
C LYS A 357 2.23 -23.78 16.31
N ARG A 358 2.84 -23.91 15.14
CA ARG A 358 2.98 -22.80 14.18
C ARG A 358 1.75 -22.70 13.28
N GLU A 359 1.43 -21.49 12.84
CA GLU A 359 0.33 -21.24 11.89
C GLU A 359 0.59 -21.92 10.54
N GLY A 360 1.85 -21.95 10.11
CA GLY A 360 2.25 -22.59 8.87
C GLY A 360 3.60 -22.11 8.39
N LEU A 361 3.76 -22.10 7.07
CA LEU A 361 5.01 -21.81 6.38
C LEU A 361 4.81 -20.78 5.26
N VAL A 362 5.87 -20.05 4.96
CA VAL A 362 5.98 -19.13 3.82
C VAL A 362 7.18 -19.54 2.99
N PHE A 363 6.94 -19.62 1.68
CA PHE A 363 7.97 -19.91 0.67
C PHE A 363 8.19 -18.66 -0.18
N LYS A 364 9.45 -18.25 -0.33
CA LYS A 364 9.84 -17.10 -1.17
C LYS A 364 10.94 -17.53 -2.14
N SER A 365 10.70 -17.34 -3.43
CA SER A 365 11.70 -17.56 -4.47
C SER A 365 12.90 -16.66 -4.24
N VAL A 366 14.09 -17.21 -4.42
CA VAL A 366 15.35 -16.46 -4.27
C VAL A 366 15.74 -15.66 -5.52
N SER A 367 15.00 -15.79 -6.62
CA SER A 367 15.39 -15.24 -7.93
C SER A 367 14.39 -14.31 -8.58
N ASP A 368 13.08 -14.53 -8.37
CA ASP A 368 12.05 -13.89 -9.20
C ASP A 368 10.88 -13.27 -8.41
N GLY A 369 10.97 -13.28 -7.07
CA GLY A 369 9.98 -12.65 -6.20
C GLY A 369 8.66 -13.42 -6.04
N ARG A 370 8.46 -14.56 -6.72
CA ARG A 370 7.32 -15.45 -6.45
C ARG A 370 7.32 -15.89 -5.00
N ASN A 371 6.13 -16.03 -4.43
CA ASN A 371 5.95 -16.40 -3.04
C ASN A 371 4.56 -17.01 -2.83
N PHE A 372 4.43 -17.85 -1.81
CA PHE A 372 3.16 -18.41 -1.38
C PHE A 372 3.22 -18.79 0.10
N LYS A 373 2.05 -18.99 0.70
CA LYS A 373 1.92 -19.51 2.07
C LYS A 373 1.21 -20.85 2.09
N VAL A 374 1.61 -21.69 3.04
CA VAL A 374 0.95 -22.95 3.36
C VAL A 374 0.52 -22.88 4.81
N ILE A 375 -0.79 -22.87 5.06
CA ILE A 375 -1.36 -22.79 6.41
C ILE A 375 -1.66 -24.20 6.90
N ALA A 376 -1.26 -24.50 8.14
CA ALA A 376 -1.50 -25.80 8.74
C ALA A 376 -3.00 -25.97 9.07
N ASN A 377 -3.62 -27.03 8.53
CA ASN A 377 -5.06 -27.23 8.69
C ASN A 377 -5.49 -27.47 10.15
N ASP A 378 -4.65 -28.14 10.95
CA ASP A 378 -4.92 -28.37 12.37
C ASP A 378 -4.86 -27.06 13.17
N TYR A 379 -4.03 -26.12 12.75
CA TYR A 379 -4.02 -24.76 13.29
C TYR A 379 -5.33 -24.02 13.02
N LEU A 380 -5.84 -24.07 11.78
CA LEU A 380 -7.11 -23.44 11.41
C LEU A 380 -8.29 -24.03 12.21
N LEU A 381 -8.33 -25.36 12.34
CA LEU A 381 -9.38 -26.06 13.08
C LEU A 381 -9.39 -25.69 14.57
N GLU A 382 -8.22 -25.59 15.19
CA GLU A 382 -8.07 -25.21 16.60
C GLU A 382 -8.52 -23.77 16.87
N HIS A 383 -8.26 -22.88 15.90
CA HIS A 383 -8.49 -21.44 16.06
C HIS A 383 -9.76 -20.91 15.37
N LYS A 384 -10.54 -21.79 14.73
CA LYS A 384 -11.79 -21.48 14.02
C LYS A 384 -11.61 -20.41 12.93
N GLU A 385 -10.56 -20.55 12.14
CA GLU A 385 -10.17 -19.63 11.05
C GLU A 385 -10.44 -20.17 9.64
#